data_AF-A0A7V4YWL0-F1
#
_entry.id   AF-A0A7V4YWL0-F1
#
_cell.length_a   1.000
_cell.length_b   1.000
_cell.length_c   1.000
_cell.angle_alpha   90.00
_cell.angle_beta   90.00
_cell.angle_gamma   90.00
#
_symmetry.space_group_name_H-M   'P 1'
#
loop_
_entity.id
_entity.type
_entity.pdbx_description
1 polymer ?
#
loop_
_entity_poly.entity_id
_entity_poly.type
_entity_poly.pdbx_seq_one_letter_code
_entity_poly.pdbx_strand_id
1 'polypeptide(L)'
;MKNTVLLIIGLILSGLAFAQQPFQHKCSPAVSLRENGDQFQNFTLVVADITDFQAWALAENLEILRTYNPANIVVLRTTWQMMTAKILPLPGVLFVDK
;
A
#
# COMPACT_ATOMS: atom_id res chain seq x y z
N MET A 1 -6.18 -0.67 73.15
CA MET A 1 -5.20 -0.42 72.07
C MET A 1 -5.28 -1.59 71.09
N LYS A 2 -5.30 -1.28 69.77
CA LYS A 2 -5.25 -2.19 68.62
C LYS A 2 -6.47 -3.07 68.34
N ASN A 3 -7.35 -2.50 67.51
CA ASN A 3 -8.17 -3.20 66.53
C ASN A 3 -7.33 -4.20 65.73
N THR A 4 -7.86 -5.38 65.40
CA THR A 4 -7.87 -5.84 63.99
C THR A 4 -8.72 -7.10 63.79
N VAL A 5 -9.58 -7.00 62.76
CA VAL A 5 -9.82 -8.03 61.73
C VAL A 5 -10.67 -9.23 62.11
N LEU A 6 -11.90 -9.25 61.60
CA LEU A 6 -12.40 -10.30 60.71
C LEU A 6 -13.83 -9.94 60.28
N LEU A 7 -13.96 -9.15 59.22
CA LEU A 7 -15.27 -8.88 58.61
C LEU A 7 -15.50 -9.91 57.50
N ILE A 8 -16.59 -10.62 57.69
CA ILE A 8 -16.95 -11.91 57.13
C ILE A 8 -17.37 -11.77 55.66
N ILE A 9 -16.95 -12.78 54.92
CA ILE A 9 -17.29 -13.19 53.57
C ILE A 9 -18.81 -13.32 53.38
N GLY A 10 -19.35 -12.90 52.24
CA GLY A 10 -20.69 -13.31 51.79
C GLY A 10 -21.34 -12.34 50.79
N LEU A 11 -20.96 -12.38 49.52
CA LEU A 11 -21.80 -13.00 48.46
C LEU A 11 -23.26 -12.50 48.45
N ILE A 12 -23.48 -11.37 47.78
CA ILE A 12 -24.70 -11.19 46.99
C ILE A 12 -24.25 -10.85 45.57
N LEU A 13 -23.91 -11.90 44.85
CA LEU A 13 -23.88 -11.92 43.39
C LEU A 13 -25.31 -11.70 42.88
N SER A 14 -25.43 -11.02 41.75
CA SER A 14 -26.56 -10.99 40.80
C SER A 14 -27.39 -9.70 40.80
N GLY A 15 -27.11 -8.85 39.82
CA GLY A 15 -28.08 -7.84 39.39
C GLY A 15 -27.46 -6.74 38.55
N LEU A 16 -27.76 -6.77 37.26
CA LEU A 16 -27.65 -5.66 36.29
C LEU A 16 -26.26 -5.41 35.70
N ALA A 17 -25.86 -6.36 34.86
CA ALA A 17 -25.18 -6.02 33.62
C ALA A 17 -26.04 -5.04 32.81
N PHE A 18 -25.59 -3.79 32.66
CA PHE A 18 -25.98 -2.93 31.55
C PHE A 18 -24.74 -2.23 30.99
N ALA A 19 -24.31 -2.81 29.87
CA ALA A 19 -23.45 -2.30 28.81
C ALA A 19 -23.11 -0.80 28.83
N GLN A 20 -21.84 -0.48 29.08
CA GLN A 20 -21.21 0.66 28.42
C GLN A 20 -20.50 0.13 27.17
N GLN A 21 -20.99 0.56 26.01
CA GLN A 21 -20.47 0.16 24.70
C GLN A 21 -18.98 0.52 24.60
N PRO A 22 -18.10 -0.40 24.16
CA PRO A 22 -16.75 -0.02 23.79
C PRO A 22 -16.86 0.96 22.62
N PHE A 23 -16.22 2.13 22.77
CA PHE A 23 -16.07 3.11 21.70
C PHE A 23 -15.67 2.38 20.42
N GLN A 24 -16.62 2.30 19.48
CA GLN A 24 -16.41 1.68 18.20
C GLN A 24 -15.20 2.36 17.56
N HIS A 25 -14.20 1.54 17.22
CA HIS A 25 -13.10 1.92 16.36
C HIS A 25 -13.67 2.78 15.22
N LYS A 26 -13.12 3.98 15.05
CA LYS A 26 -13.29 4.77 13.83
C LYS A 26 -12.70 3.95 12.69
N CYS A 27 -13.46 2.99 12.16
CA CYS A 27 -13.28 2.45 10.84
C CYS A 27 -13.60 3.59 9.88
N SER A 28 -12.66 4.52 9.72
CA SER A 28 -12.65 5.31 8.50
C SER A 28 -12.43 4.27 7.41
N PRO A 29 -13.38 4.05 6.48
CA PRO A 29 -13.03 3.32 5.29
C PRO A 29 -11.90 4.14 4.67
N ALA A 30 -10.69 3.58 4.66
CA ALA A 30 -9.67 4.04 3.75
C ALA A 30 -10.27 3.78 2.37
N VAL A 31 -10.99 4.77 1.84
CA VAL A 31 -11.41 4.79 0.45
C VAL A 31 -10.11 4.93 -0.32
N SER A 32 -9.48 3.79 -0.59
CA SER A 32 -8.55 3.70 -1.69
C SER A 32 -9.42 3.89 -2.93
N LEU A 33 -9.31 5.06 -3.55
CA LEU A 33 -9.80 5.23 -4.90
C LEU A 33 -9.01 4.20 -5.72
N ARG A 34 -9.66 3.07 -6.03
CA ARG A 34 -9.14 2.12 -7.00
C ARG A 34 -9.12 2.87 -8.32
N GLU A 35 -7.97 3.46 -8.61
CA GLU A 35 -7.72 4.00 -9.94
C GLU A 35 -7.96 2.87 -10.93
N ASN A 36 -8.79 3.12 -11.93
CA ASN A 36 -9.26 2.09 -12.85
C ASN A 36 -8.04 1.50 -13.56
N GLY A 37 -7.62 0.31 -13.13
CA GLY A 37 -6.29 -0.25 -13.41
C GLY A 37 -6.00 -0.53 -14.88
N ASP A 38 -7.03 -0.44 -15.72
CA ASP A 38 -7.00 -0.70 -17.16
C ASP A 38 -6.76 0.57 -17.99
N GLN A 39 -6.78 1.76 -17.39
CA GLN A 39 -6.50 2.99 -18.13
C GLN A 39 -5.00 3.15 -18.40
N PHE A 40 -4.66 3.47 -19.66
CA PHE A 40 -3.29 3.83 -20.04
C PHE A 40 -2.90 5.18 -19.45
N GLN A 41 -1.75 5.20 -18.80
CA GLN A 41 -1.14 6.35 -18.14
C GLN A 41 0.33 6.44 -18.57
N ASN A 42 0.89 7.63 -18.48
CA ASN A 42 2.32 7.82 -18.71
C ASN A 42 3.06 7.65 -17.39
N PHE A 43 4.22 7.01 -17.43
CA PHE A 43 5.09 6.89 -16.28
C PHE A 43 6.52 7.24 -16.66
N THR A 44 7.21 7.89 -15.75
CA THR A 44 8.63 8.21 -15.88
C THR A 44 9.40 7.28 -14.97
N LEU A 45 10.31 6.50 -15.54
CA LEU A 45 11.16 5.55 -14.82
C LEU A 45 12.60 6.02 -14.85
N VAL A 46 13.29 5.90 -13.73
CA VAL A 46 14.75 5.86 -13.69
C VAL A 46 15.16 4.40 -13.66
N VAL A 47 16.00 3.98 -14.61
CA VAL A 47 16.46 2.59 -14.74
C VAL A 47 17.98 2.50 -14.60
N ALA A 48 18.48 1.34 -14.20
CA ALA A 48 19.92 1.10 -14.05
C ALA A 48 20.62 1.06 -15.42
N ASP A 49 20.01 0.39 -16.40
CA ASP A 49 20.50 0.30 -17.78
C ASP A 49 19.32 0.52 -18.75
N ILE A 50 19.43 1.56 -19.60
CA ILE A 50 18.41 1.89 -20.60
C ILE A 50 18.29 0.77 -21.64
N THR A 51 19.40 0.21 -22.09
CA THR A 51 19.45 -0.73 -23.22
C THR A 51 18.74 -2.02 -22.85
N ASP A 52 19.06 -2.54 -21.65
CA ASP A 52 18.43 -3.75 -21.11
C ASP A 52 16.94 -3.52 -20.87
N PHE A 53 16.57 -2.36 -20.30
CA PHE A 53 15.16 -2.04 -20.07
C PHE A 53 14.38 -1.90 -21.37
N GLN A 54 14.95 -1.26 -22.40
CA GLN A 54 14.31 -1.13 -23.71
C GLN A 54 14.11 -2.48 -24.39
N ALA A 55 15.12 -3.36 -24.34
CA ALA A 55 15.00 -4.71 -24.89
C ALA A 55 13.88 -5.51 -24.19
N TRP A 56 13.82 -5.44 -22.86
CA TRP A 56 12.75 -6.05 -22.09
C TRP A 56 11.37 -5.45 -22.41
N ALA A 57 11.26 -4.12 -22.47
CA ALA A 57 10.01 -3.43 -22.74
C ALA A 57 9.48 -3.74 -24.15
N LEU A 58 10.35 -3.86 -25.15
CA LEU A 58 9.99 -4.30 -26.49
C LEU A 58 9.47 -5.74 -26.51
N ALA A 59 10.10 -6.66 -25.76
CA ALA A 59 9.63 -8.04 -25.64
C ALA A 59 8.23 -8.13 -24.98
N GLU A 60 7.92 -7.20 -24.08
CA GLU A 60 6.62 -7.06 -23.42
C GLU A 60 5.61 -6.21 -24.21
N ASN A 61 5.96 -5.77 -25.43
CA ASN A 61 5.14 -4.90 -26.29
C ASN A 61 4.69 -3.60 -25.61
N LEU A 62 5.56 -3.01 -24.78
CA LEU A 62 5.31 -1.74 -24.12
C LEU A 62 5.62 -0.55 -25.04
N GLU A 63 4.79 0.49 -24.96
CA GLU A 63 5.01 1.73 -25.69
C GLU A 63 5.98 2.64 -24.92
N ILE A 64 7.18 2.83 -25.47
CA ILE A 64 8.16 3.82 -24.97
C ILE A 64 7.96 5.13 -25.72
N LEU A 65 7.59 6.18 -24.99
CA LEU A 65 7.34 7.51 -25.54
C LEU A 65 8.63 8.32 -25.71
N ARG A 66 9.52 8.25 -24.71
CA ARG A 66 10.78 9.00 -24.68
C ARG A 66 11.86 8.21 -23.93
N THR A 67 13.10 8.51 -24.25
CA THR A 67 14.27 8.06 -23.50
C THR A 67 15.24 9.22 -23.38
N TYR A 68 15.79 9.46 -22.19
CA TYR A 68 16.76 10.51 -21.91
C TYR A 68 18.05 9.89 -21.39
N ASN A 69 19.09 9.96 -22.22
CA ASN A 69 20.45 9.53 -21.94
C ASN A 69 21.31 10.81 -21.71
N PRO A 70 22.25 10.86 -20.74
CA PRO A 70 22.73 9.79 -19.84
C PRO A 70 22.00 9.69 -18.49
N ALA A 71 20.88 10.39 -18.33
CA ALA A 71 20.13 10.37 -17.08
C ALA A 71 19.45 9.02 -16.76
N ASN A 72 19.48 8.06 -17.68
CA ASN A 72 18.80 6.77 -17.59
C ASN A 72 17.30 6.87 -17.30
N ILE A 73 16.63 7.84 -17.93
CA ILE A 73 15.19 8.07 -17.76
C ILE A 73 14.43 7.54 -18.98
N VAL A 74 13.37 6.78 -18.73
CA VAL A 74 12.45 6.25 -19.75
C VAL A 74 11.03 6.72 -19.43
N VAL A 75 10.36 7.32 -20.41
CA VAL A 75 8.93 7.64 -20.31
C VAL A 75 8.18 6.59 -21.11
N LEU A 76 7.29 5.87 -20.46
CA LEU A 76 6.47 4.84 -21.07
C LEU A 76 4.99 5.15 -20.93
N ARG A 77 4.18 4.51 -21.78
CA ARG A 77 2.73 4.48 -21.64
C ARG A 77 2.28 3.06 -21.31
N THR A 78 1.64 2.88 -20.16
CA THR A 78 1.13 1.56 -19.77
C THR A 78 -0.01 1.68 -18.74
N THR A 79 -0.54 0.56 -18.29
CA THR A 79 -1.59 0.52 -17.27
C THR A 79 -0.99 0.40 -15.86
N TRP A 80 -1.73 0.85 -14.84
CA TRP A 80 -1.27 0.73 -13.45
C TRP A 80 -1.08 -0.74 -13.03
N GLN A 81 -1.90 -1.65 -13.59
CA GLN A 81 -1.73 -3.08 -13.36
C GLN A 81 -0.39 -3.60 -13.91
N MET A 82 -0.02 -3.23 -15.13
CA MET A 82 1.27 -3.62 -15.72
C MET A 82 2.45 -3.03 -14.94
N MET A 83 2.32 -1.77 -14.54
CA MET A 83 3.31 -1.08 -13.71
C MET A 83 3.58 -1.84 -12.42
N THR A 84 2.52 -2.17 -11.67
CA THR A 84 2.64 -2.83 -10.36
C THR A 84 2.99 -4.30 -10.43
N ALA A 85 2.46 -5.03 -11.43
CA ALA A 85 2.65 -6.48 -11.52
C ALA A 85 3.98 -6.88 -12.18
N LYS A 86 4.50 -6.08 -13.11
CA LYS A 86 5.69 -6.46 -13.91
C LYS A 86 6.83 -5.45 -13.86
N ILE A 87 6.57 -4.15 -13.89
CA ILE A 87 7.63 -3.13 -14.01
C ILE A 87 8.28 -2.83 -12.65
N LEU A 88 7.50 -2.52 -11.61
CA LEU A 88 8.02 -2.21 -10.28
C LEU A 88 8.88 -3.32 -9.67
N PRO A 89 8.58 -4.62 -9.87
CA PRO A 89 9.42 -5.70 -9.36
C PRO A 89 10.76 -5.87 -10.09
N LEU A 90 10.99 -5.19 -11.22
CA LEU A 90 12.24 -5.33 -11.96
C LEU A 90 13.41 -4.77 -11.14
N PRO A 91 14.50 -5.53 -10.93
CA PRO A 91 15.65 -5.06 -10.15
C PRO A 91 16.36 -3.86 -10.80
N GLY A 92 16.16 -3.64 -12.10
CA GLY A 92 16.73 -2.51 -12.83
C GLY A 92 15.89 -1.23 -12.77
N VAL A 93 14.70 -1.23 -12.17
CA VAL A 93 13.87 -0.02 -12.01
C VAL A 93 14.18 0.60 -10.64
N LEU A 94 14.73 1.81 -10.65
CA LEU A 94 15.25 2.48 -9.46
C LEU A 94 14.25 3.48 -8.87
N PHE A 95 13.50 4.15 -9.74
CA PHE A 95 12.50 5.14 -9.34
C PHE A 95 11.37 5.18 -10.35
N VAL A 96 10.15 5.46 -9.86
CA VAL A 96 8.95 5.62 -10.69
C VAL A 96 8.23 6.89 -10.28
N ASP A 97 7.91 7.69 -11.28
CA ASP A 97 7.05 8.87 -11.17
C ASP A 97 5.89 8.77 -12.19
N LYS A 98 4.78 9.45 -11.90
CA LYS A 98 3.56 9.44 -12.71
C LYS A 98 3.31 10.80 -13.34
#